data_AF-A0A9Q3HXS9-F1
#
_entry.id   AF-A0A9Q3HXS9-F1
#
_cell.length_a   1.000
_cell.length_b   1.000
_cell.length_c   1.000
_cell.angle_alpha   90.00
_cell.angle_beta   90.00
_cell.angle_gamma   90.00
#
_symmetry.space_group_name_H-M   'P 1'
#
loop_
_entity.id
_entity.type
_entity.pdbx_description
1 polymer ?
#
loop_
_entity_poly.entity_id
_entity_poly.type
_entity_poly.pdbx_seq_one_letter_code
_entity_poly.pdbx_strand_id
1 'polypeptide(L)'
;MFHPLRAHVDITRDKLLDFLVSNIMGPFDQYPQGFQYLLTIRDHVSTFSVVYPLRSRSDAPAAVLDAITHLTVQLETIPKALKTDNARELTSGSFTAGLAKFGVGFYPSLPYLPQENGKAKCLN
;
A
#
# COMPACT_ATOMS: atom_id res chain seq x y z
N MET A 1 20.38 -25.01 5.74
CA MET A 1 19.45 -24.02 6.36
C MET A 1 18.41 -23.67 5.31
N PHE A 2 17.25 -24.33 5.36
CA PHE A 2 16.19 -24.16 4.36
C PHE A 2 15.48 -22.83 4.64
N HIS A 3 15.61 -21.87 3.71
CA HIS A 3 14.70 -20.74 3.68
C HIS A 3 13.35 -21.28 3.19
N PRO A 4 12.22 -21.05 3.89
CA PRO A 4 10.93 -21.44 3.36
C PRO A 4 10.72 -20.65 2.05
N LEU A 5 10.54 -21.38 0.96
CA LEU A 5 10.02 -20.84 -0.29
C LEU A 5 8.71 -20.13 0.06
N ARG A 6 8.73 -18.79 0.02
CA ARG A 6 7.53 -17.98 0.08
C ARG A 6 6.68 -18.48 -1.06
N ALA A 7 5.58 -19.17 -0.76
CA ALA A 7 4.62 -19.59 -1.76
C ALA A 7 4.35 -18.37 -2.63
N HIS A 8 4.62 -18.49 -3.93
CA HIS A 8 4.20 -17.51 -4.91
C HIS A 8 2.67 -17.63 -4.94
N VAL A 9 2.00 -17.04 -3.94
CA VAL A 9 0.57 -16.87 -3.96
C VAL A 9 0.33 -16.03 -5.20
N ASP A 10 -0.26 -16.64 -6.21
CA ASP A 10 -0.76 -15.94 -7.36
C ASP A 10 -1.95 -15.12 -6.86
N ILE A 11 -1.64 -13.91 -6.41
CA ILE A 11 -2.67 -12.97 -6.00
C ILE A 11 -3.41 -12.64 -7.28
N THR A 12 -4.66 -13.06 -7.36
CA THR A 12 -5.58 -12.70 -8.45
C THR A 12 -5.50 -11.18 -8.66
N ARG A 13 -5.49 -10.71 -9.91
CA ARG A 13 -5.43 -9.27 -10.24
C ARG A 13 -6.45 -8.94 -11.32
N ASP A 14 -7.60 -9.60 -11.26
CA ASP A 14 -8.58 -9.63 -12.34
C ASP A 14 -9.84 -8.83 -11.98
N LYS A 15 -10.10 -8.63 -10.68
CA LYS A 15 -11.26 -7.90 -10.18
C LYS A 15 -10.87 -6.66 -9.39
N LEU A 16 -11.83 -5.75 -9.30
CA LEU A 16 -11.73 -4.56 -8.46
C LEU A 16 -11.37 -4.95 -7.01
N LEU A 17 -10.43 -4.22 -6.43
CA LEU A 17 -9.84 -4.40 -5.09
C LEU A 17 -9.10 -5.74 -4.86
N ASP A 18 -8.86 -6.55 -5.89
CA ASP A 18 -8.04 -7.74 -5.72
C ASP A 18 -6.60 -7.39 -5.29
N PHE A 19 -6.05 -6.29 -5.81
CA PHE A 19 -4.67 -5.90 -5.55
C PHE A 19 -4.53 -4.38 -5.50
N LEU A 20 -4.21 -3.88 -4.31
CA LEU A 20 -3.89 -2.48 -4.07
C LEU A 20 -2.37 -2.29 -4.06
N VAL A 21 -1.90 -1.20 -4.66
CA VAL A 21 -0.51 -0.76 -4.60
C VAL A 21 -0.49 0.59 -3.92
N SER A 22 0.36 0.73 -2.91
CA SER A 22 0.53 1.98 -2.18
C SER A 22 1.96 2.49 -2.22
N ASN A 23 2.09 3.82 -2.26
CA ASN A 23 3.36 4.50 -2.29
C ASN A 23 3.28 5.79 -1.46
N ILE A 24 4.38 6.14 -0.79
CA ILE A 24 4.51 7.40 -0.05
C ILE A 24 5.46 8.30 -0.83
N MET A 25 4.97 9.45 -1.27
CA MET A 25 5.74 10.48 -1.96
C MET A 25 6.12 11.60 -1.00
N GLY A 26 7.27 12.23 -1.24
CA GLY A 26 7.81 13.33 -0.43
C GLY A 26 9.14 12.98 0.27
N PRO A 27 9.65 13.85 1.16
CA PRO A 27 9.00 15.08 1.61
C PRO A 27 8.88 16.12 0.48
N PHE A 28 7.75 16.83 0.43
CA PHE A 28 7.52 17.97 -0.45
C PHE A 28 7.76 19.27 0.32
N ASP A 29 8.48 20.20 -0.29
CA ASP A 29 8.65 21.53 0.28
C ASP A 29 7.32 22.30 0.24
N GLN A 30 6.93 22.86 1.38
CA GLN A 30 5.91 23.92 1.49
C GLN A 30 4.47 23.55 1.08
N TYR A 31 3.94 22.40 1.51
CA TYR A 31 2.49 22.19 1.44
C TYR A 31 1.76 23.00 2.55
N PRO A 32 0.54 23.53 2.29
CA PRO A 32 -0.25 24.22 3.32
C PRO A 32 -0.42 23.36 4.58
N GLN A 33 -0.42 23.99 5.75
CA GLN A 33 -0.75 23.35 7.03
C GLN A 33 0.19 22.21 7.50
N GLY A 34 1.41 22.12 6.95
CA GLY A 34 2.45 21.21 7.44
C GLY A 34 2.34 19.77 6.95
N PHE A 35 1.53 19.52 5.91
CA PHE A 35 1.57 18.26 5.18
C PHE A 35 2.87 18.22 4.35
N GLN A 36 3.59 17.10 4.40
CA GLN A 36 4.88 16.96 3.72
C GLN A 36 4.92 15.70 2.86
N TYR A 37 3.98 14.79 3.01
CA TYR A 37 3.95 13.54 2.27
C TYR A 37 2.57 13.29 1.68
N LEU A 38 2.54 12.53 0.59
CA LEU A 38 1.30 12.02 0.01
C LEU A 38 1.36 10.50 0.04
N LEU A 39 0.39 9.89 0.72
CA LEU A 39 0.12 8.46 0.57
C LEU A 39 -0.83 8.27 -0.61
N THR A 40 -0.41 7.45 -1.56
CA THR A 40 -1.24 7.02 -2.69
C THR A 40 -1.61 5.57 -2.49
N ILE A 41 -2.86 5.21 -2.78
CA ILE A 41 -3.33 3.83 -2.83
C ILE A 41 -4.09 3.66 -4.14
N ARG A 42 -3.57 2.80 -5.00
CA ARG A 42 -4.08 2.56 -6.35
C ARG A 42 -4.55 1.13 -6.47
N ASP A 43 -5.75 0.97 -7.01
CA ASP A 43 -6.25 -0.31 -7.46
C ASP A 43 -5.57 -0.73 -8.77
N HIS A 44 -5.10 -1.97 -8.84
CA HIS A 44 -4.34 -2.47 -9.99
C HIS A 44 -5.18 -2.58 -11.27
N VAL A 45 -6.46 -2.96 -11.14
CA VAL A 45 -7.33 -3.30 -12.27
C VAL A 45 -7.99 -2.06 -12.86
N SER A 46 -8.71 -1.33 -12.03
CA SER A 46 -9.43 -0.12 -12.41
C SER A 46 -8.54 1.10 -12.55
N THR A 47 -7.32 1.05 -11.99
CA THR A 47 -6.39 2.17 -11.87
C THR A 47 -6.89 3.33 -11.00
N PHE A 48 -8.09 3.19 -10.39
CA PHE A 48 -8.63 4.14 -9.43
C PHE A 48 -7.65 4.34 -8.28
N SER A 49 -7.44 5.58 -7.90
CA SER A 49 -6.45 5.94 -6.89
C SER A 49 -7.04 6.91 -5.88
N VAL A 50 -6.74 6.67 -4.61
CA VAL A 50 -7.02 7.59 -3.50
C VAL A 50 -5.71 8.16 -2.98
N VAL A 51 -5.75 9.42 -2.55
CA VAL A 51 -4.57 10.15 -2.09
C VAL A 51 -4.87 10.77 -0.72
N TYR A 52 -3.98 10.54 0.23
CA TYR A 52 -4.08 11.06 1.59
C TYR A 52 -2.86 11.95 1.89
N PRO A 53 -3.06 13.22 2.26
CA PRO A 53 -1.97 14.08 2.71
C PRO A 53 -1.55 13.68 4.14
N LEU A 54 -0.25 13.55 4.37
CA LEU A 54 0.33 13.18 5.66
C LEU A 54 1.32 14.25 6.15
N ARG A 55 1.34 14.50 7.46
CA ARG A 55 2.30 15.42 8.09
C ARG A 55 3.63 14.72 8.37
N SER A 56 3.57 13.44 8.72
CA SER A 56 4.70 12.55 8.93
C SER A 56 4.52 11.23 8.20
N ARG A 57 5.62 10.57 7.82
CA ARG A 57 5.59 9.19 7.29
C ARG A 57 5.01 8.20 8.31
N SER A 58 5.13 8.50 9.60
CA SER A 58 4.57 7.69 10.68
C SER A 58 3.04 7.67 10.72
N ASP A 59 2.37 8.59 10.01
CA ASP A 59 0.91 8.64 9.94
C ASP A 59 0.35 7.66 8.88
N ALA A 60 1.21 7.14 8.00
CA ALA A 60 0.81 6.28 6.88
C ALA A 60 0.07 4.99 7.29
N PRO A 61 0.48 4.25 8.35
CA PRO A 61 -0.25 3.04 8.76
C PRO A 61 -1.72 3.31 9.08
N ALA A 62 -2.01 4.40 9.79
CA ALA A 62 -3.37 4.78 10.15
C ALA A 62 -4.18 5.16 8.91
N ALA A 63 -3.60 5.99 8.03
CA ALA A 63 -4.24 6.40 6.78
C ALA A 63 -4.54 5.23 5.84
N VAL A 64 -3.68 4.20 5.79
CA VAL A 64 -3.94 2.99 5.00
C VAL A 64 -5.12 2.20 5.55
N LEU A 65 -5.20 2.00 6.87
CA LEU A 65 -6.32 1.27 7.49
C LEU A 65 -7.64 2.01 7.31
N ASP A 66 -7.61 3.33 7.42
CA ASP A 66 -8.76 4.21 7.15
C ASP A 66 -9.21 4.07 5.69
N ALA A 67 -8.27 4.13 4.74
CA ALA A 67 -8.58 3.95 3.32
C ALA A 67 -9.18 2.58 3.01
N ILE A 68 -8.67 1.50 3.60
CA ILE A 68 -9.24 0.15 3.43
C ILE A 68 -10.66 0.10 3.97
N THR A 69 -10.92 0.73 5.12
CA THR A 69 -12.25 0.82 5.72
C THR A 69 -13.19 1.59 4.77
N HIS A 70 -12.77 2.75 4.28
CA HIS A 70 -13.54 3.55 3.33
C HIS A 70 -13.83 2.80 2.04
N LEU A 71 -12.84 2.15 1.42
CA LEU A 71 -13.02 1.37 0.19
C LEU A 71 -13.98 0.20 0.43
N THR A 72 -13.86 -0.48 1.56
CA THR A 72 -14.75 -1.60 1.94
C THR A 72 -16.20 -1.15 2.06
N VAL A 73 -16.44 0.00 2.69
CA VAL A 73 -17.79 0.55 2.85
C VAL A 73 -18.35 1.08 1.53
N GLN A 74 -17.56 1.81 0.74
CA GLN A 74 -18.02 2.46 -0.49
C GLN A 74 -18.22 1.48 -1.65
N LEU A 75 -17.42 0.42 -1.73
CA LEU A 75 -17.44 -0.55 -2.83
C LEU A 75 -18.02 -1.91 -2.41
N GLU A 76 -18.49 -2.01 -1.16
CA GLU A 76 -19.05 -3.23 -0.55
C GLU A 76 -18.15 -4.47 -0.73
N THR A 77 -16.83 -4.24 -0.84
CA THR A 77 -15.83 -5.23 -1.22
C THR A 77 -14.55 -4.99 -0.43
N ILE A 78 -14.03 -6.05 0.20
CA ILE A 78 -12.79 -5.97 0.98
C ILE A 78 -11.59 -6.19 0.04
N PRO A 79 -10.55 -5.34 0.10
CA PRO A 79 -9.32 -5.59 -0.64
C PRO A 79 -8.66 -6.92 -0.27
N LYS A 80 -8.22 -7.70 -1.24
CA LYS A 80 -7.57 -8.99 -0.94
C LYS A 80 -6.10 -8.83 -0.54
N ALA A 81 -5.42 -7.89 -1.16
CA ALA A 81 -3.99 -7.70 -0.96
C ALA A 81 -3.58 -6.23 -1.08
N LEU A 82 -2.62 -5.85 -0.26
CA LEU A 82 -1.94 -4.56 -0.31
C LEU A 82 -0.44 -4.78 -0.51
N LYS A 83 0.09 -4.21 -1.58
CA LYS A 83 1.52 -4.02 -1.81
C LYS A 83 1.94 -2.60 -1.43
N THR A 84 3.10 -2.47 -0.78
CA THR A 84 3.67 -1.16 -0.43
C THR A 84 5.03 -1.00 -1.09
N ASP A 85 5.17 0.00 -1.95
CA ASP A 85 6.45 0.41 -2.51
C ASP A 85 7.15 1.40 -1.55
N ASN A 86 8.41 1.12 -1.21
CA ASN A 86 9.31 2.02 -0.47
C ASN A 86 8.78 2.61 0.86
N ALA A 87 7.97 1.87 1.61
CA ALA A 87 7.39 2.31 2.88
C ALA A 87 7.81 1.39 4.05
N ARG A 88 8.96 1.69 4.67
CA ARG A 88 9.44 0.96 5.87
C ARG A 88 8.50 1.17 7.06
N GLU A 89 7.73 2.24 7.06
CA GLU A 89 6.76 2.61 8.09
C GLU A 89 5.57 1.65 8.12
N LEU A 90 5.29 1.00 6.99
CA LEU A 90 4.20 0.06 6.82
C LEU A 90 4.61 -1.39 7.14
N THR A 91 5.73 -1.62 7.82
CA THR A 91 6.16 -2.98 8.22
C THR A 91 6.02 -3.26 9.72
N SER A 92 5.39 -2.36 10.48
CA SER A 92 5.20 -2.58 11.93
C SER A 92 4.23 -3.73 12.22
N GLY A 93 4.48 -4.48 13.30
CA GLY A 93 3.62 -5.60 13.69
C GLY A 93 2.18 -5.19 14.01
N SER A 94 1.99 -3.99 14.57
CA SER A 94 0.66 -3.43 14.83
C SER A 94 -0.11 -3.15 13.54
N PHE A 95 0.58 -2.69 12.50
CA PHE A 95 -0.03 -2.44 11.20
C PHE A 95 -0.43 -3.74 10.49
N THR A 96 0.46 -4.75 10.47
CA THR A 96 0.13 -6.05 9.88
C THR A 96 -1.01 -6.74 10.62
N ALA A 97 -1.07 -6.62 11.95
CA ALA A 97 -2.21 -7.08 12.73
C ALA A 97 -3.50 -6.31 12.39
N GLY A 98 -3.41 -5.01 12.13
CA GLY A 98 -4.52 -4.19 11.64
C GLY A 98 -5.08 -4.71 10.31
N LEU A 99 -4.21 -4.93 9.31
CA LEU A 99 -4.61 -5.49 8.01
C LEU A 99 -5.22 -6.89 8.14
N ALA A 100 -4.65 -7.73 9.01
CA ALA A 100 -5.14 -9.09 9.25
C ALA A 100 -6.57 -9.11 9.80
N LYS A 101 -7.02 -8.08 10.55
CA LYS A 101 -8.42 -7.96 11.01
C LYS A 101 -9.40 -7.81 9.85
N PHE A 102 -8.97 -7.20 8.75
CA PHE A 102 -9.75 -7.11 7.51
C PHE A 102 -9.56 -8.34 6.61
N GLY A 103 -8.66 -9.27 6.95
CA GLY A 103 -8.30 -10.38 6.07
C GLY A 103 -7.45 -9.97 4.86
N VAL A 104 -6.85 -8.77 4.89
CA VAL A 104 -6.05 -8.22 3.78
C VAL A 104 -4.62 -8.79 3.84
N GLY A 105 -4.16 -9.41 2.77
CA GLY A 105 -2.78 -9.88 2.63
C GLY A 105 -1.78 -8.73 2.47
N PHE A 106 -0.65 -8.79 3.16
CA PHE A 106 0.37 -7.72 3.14
C PHE A 106 1.65 -8.12 2.39
N TYR A 107 2.03 -7.33 1.40
CA TYR A 107 3.15 -7.59 0.49
C TYR A 107 4.11 -6.40 0.44
N PRO A 108 5.07 -6.28 1.39
CA PRO A 108 6.05 -5.21 1.32
C PRO A 108 7.01 -5.42 0.14
N SER A 109 7.29 -4.37 -0.60
CA SER A 109 8.29 -4.43 -1.68
C SER A 109 9.66 -4.81 -1.12
N LEU A 110 10.33 -5.73 -1.80
CA LEU A 110 11.65 -6.18 -1.41
C LEU A 110 12.63 -5.00 -1.54
N PRO A 111 13.48 -4.73 -0.53
CA PRO A 111 14.32 -3.55 -0.50
C PRO A 111 15.31 -3.44 -1.66
N TYR A 112 15.56 -4.51 -2.43
CA TYR A 112 16.43 -4.47 -3.61
C TYR A 112 16.12 -5.59 -4.62
N LEU A 113 15.29 -5.31 -5.62
CA LEU A 113 15.26 -6.05 -6.89
C LEU A 113 15.12 -5.02 -8.04
N PRO A 114 16.25 -4.68 -8.72
CA PRO A 114 16.27 -3.64 -9.75
C PRO A 114 15.29 -3.87 -10.91
N GLN A 115 14.93 -5.13 -11.20
CA GLN A 115 14.05 -5.48 -12.31
C GLN A 115 12.55 -5.25 -12.04
N GLU A 116 12.09 -5.45 -10.81
CA GLU A 116 10.69 -5.19 -10.41
C GLU A 116 10.43 -3.67 -10.23
N ASN A 117 11.44 -2.95 -9.72
CA ASN A 117 11.40 -1.49 -9.62
C ASN A 117 11.61 -0.77 -10.97
N GLY A 118 12.01 -1.50 -12.02
CA GLY A 118 12.19 -0.96 -13.37
C GLY A 118 10.87 -0.57 -14.03
N LYS A 119 9.74 -1.19 -13.64
CA LYS A 119 8.40 -0.82 -14.13
C LYS A 119 7.66 0.14 -13.19
N ALA A 120 7.95 0.09 -11.89
CA ALA A 120 7.33 0.98 -10.90
C ALA A 120 7.91 2.41 -10.91
N LYS A 121 9.05 2.64 -11.59
CA LYS A 121 9.62 3.99 -11.79
C LYS A 121 8.88 4.86 -12.82
N CYS A 122 7.87 4.32 -13.51
CA CYS A 122 7.08 5.06 -14.51
C CYS A 122 5.59 5.19 -14.11
N LEU A 123 5.32 5.42 -12.83
CA LEU A 123 4.05 5.99 -12.37
C LEU A 123 4.37 7.15 -11.43
N ASN A 124 4.75 8.26 -12.06
CA ASN A 124 4.54 9.60 -11.53
C ASN A 124 3.72 10.36 -12.58
#